data_AF-A0A645J6X5-F1
#
_entry.id   AF-A0A645J6X5-F1
#
_cell.length_a   1.000
_cell.length_b   1.000
_cell.length_c   1.000
_cell.angle_alpha   90.00
_cell.angle_beta   90.00
_cell.angle_gamma   90.00
#
_symmetry.space_group_name_H-M   'P 1'
#
loop_
_entity.id
_entity.type
_entity.pdbx_description
1 polymer ?
#
loop_
_entity_poly.entity_id
_entity_poly.type
_entity_poly.pdbx_seq_one_letter_code
_entity_poly.pdbx_strand_id
1 'polypeptide(L)'
;MLFDKAFKLMKEGHKIKLPSWGGYWCWENDTIMMYCKDGKVLDIRETTTVDYTFSNVTSDEWILADAENTPVLGGEALFGFDEAMKYLKRGIPVRRKAWQPDVKICTQFPDEHSKMTAPYLYVESRFGRVPWKETMVEMFNEDWMFAE
;
A
#
# COMPACT_ATOMS: atom_id res chain seq x y z
N MET A 1 5.67 -12.66 -3.48
CA MET A 1 6.71 -13.52 -4.09
C MET A 1 8.03 -12.78 -4.11
N LEU A 2 9.16 -13.49 -4.10
CA LEU A 2 10.49 -12.88 -4.20
C LEU A 2 10.72 -12.20 -5.55
N PHE A 3 11.58 -11.18 -5.56
CA PHE A 3 11.84 -10.38 -6.76
C PHE A 3 12.50 -11.17 -7.90
N ASP A 4 13.32 -12.19 -7.62
CA ASP A 4 13.92 -13.02 -8.67
C ASP A 4 12.84 -13.75 -9.51
N LYS A 5 11.77 -14.21 -8.85
CA LYS A 5 10.60 -14.79 -9.50
C LYS A 5 9.78 -13.72 -10.22
N ALA A 6 9.54 -12.57 -9.58
CA ALA A 6 8.85 -11.44 -10.20
C ALA A 6 9.56 -10.99 -11.49
N PHE A 7 10.88 -10.91 -11.47
CA PHE A 7 11.70 -10.50 -12.61
C PHE A 7 11.63 -11.48 -13.78
N LYS A 8 11.62 -12.80 -13.50
CA LYS A 8 11.39 -13.82 -14.54
C LYS A 8 10.01 -13.65 -15.18
N LEU A 9 8.96 -13.52 -14.37
CA LEU A 9 7.60 -13.30 -14.86
C LEU A 9 7.46 -12.01 -15.67
N MET A 10 8.14 -10.93 -15.25
CA MET A 10 8.18 -9.69 -16.04
C MET A 10 8.74 -9.94 -17.43
N LYS A 11 9.86 -10.67 -17.55
CA LYS A 11 10.45 -11.03 -18.85
C LYS A 11 9.57 -11.96 -19.71
N GLU A 12 8.65 -12.69 -19.09
CA GLU A 12 7.63 -13.49 -19.77
C GLU A 12 6.41 -12.67 -20.22
N GLY A 13 6.41 -11.35 -19.95
CA GLY A 13 5.35 -10.41 -20.35
C GLY A 13 4.30 -10.16 -19.28
N HIS A 14 4.49 -10.67 -18.06
CA HIS A 14 3.57 -10.41 -16.96
C HIS A 14 3.81 -9.05 -16.30
N LYS A 15 2.73 -8.45 -15.81
CA LYS A 15 2.77 -7.25 -14.96
C LYS A 15 2.84 -7.68 -13.50
N ILE A 16 3.69 -7.04 -12.71
CA ILE A 16 3.95 -7.40 -11.31
C ILE A 16 3.85 -6.16 -10.43
N LYS A 17 3.33 -6.27 -9.21
CA LYS A 17 3.22 -5.15 -8.26
C LYS A 17 3.46 -5.61 -6.82
N LEU A 18 3.66 -4.64 -5.92
CA LEU A 18 3.47 -4.85 -4.49
C LEU A 18 2.00 -4.62 -4.13
N PRO A 19 1.43 -5.32 -3.14
CA PRO A 19 -0.01 -5.28 -2.84
C PRO A 19 -0.59 -3.86 -2.72
N SER A 20 0.07 -3.03 -1.92
CA SER A 20 -0.33 -1.64 -1.66
C SER A 20 -0.09 -0.67 -2.82
N TRP A 21 0.67 -1.07 -3.84
CA TRP A 21 1.09 -0.15 -4.87
C TRP A 21 0.05 -0.01 -5.98
N GLY A 22 -0.36 1.22 -6.30
CA GLY A 22 -1.43 1.47 -7.27
C GLY A 22 -1.07 1.20 -8.74
N GLY A 23 0.23 1.03 -9.00
CA GLY A 23 0.83 0.79 -10.30
C GLY A 23 1.32 -0.64 -10.51
N TYR A 24 2.11 -0.86 -11.55
CA TYR A 24 2.79 -2.13 -11.81
C TYR A 24 4.15 -1.94 -12.48
N TRP A 25 5.02 -2.95 -12.37
CA TRP A 25 6.27 -3.08 -13.09
C TRP A 25 6.11 -4.14 -14.19
N CYS A 26 6.73 -3.89 -15.34
CA CYS A 26 6.80 -4.83 -16.46
C CYS A 26 8.16 -4.75 -17.16
N TRP A 27 8.46 -5.75 -17.98
CA TRP A 27 9.65 -5.74 -18.85
C TRP A 27 9.27 -5.24 -20.24
N GLU A 28 9.78 -4.07 -20.62
CA GLU A 28 9.56 -3.45 -21.93
C GLU A 28 10.84 -2.71 -22.33
N ASN A 29 11.14 -2.62 -23.63
CA ASN A 29 12.32 -1.91 -24.15
C ASN A 29 13.66 -2.31 -23.49
N ASP A 30 13.83 -3.60 -23.21
CA ASP A 30 15.01 -4.18 -22.53
C ASP A 30 15.32 -3.58 -21.15
N THR A 31 14.30 -3.11 -20.44
CA THR A 31 14.40 -2.57 -19.07
C THR A 31 13.14 -2.89 -18.25
N ILE A 32 13.15 -2.52 -16.97
CA ILE A 32 11.97 -2.52 -16.12
C ILE A 32 11.28 -1.16 -16.27
N MET A 33 10.05 -1.16 -16.76
CA MET A 33 9.19 0.01 -16.83
C MET A 33 8.21 0.00 -15.65
N MET A 34 8.08 1.14 -14.98
CA MET A 34 7.22 1.36 -13.82
C MET A 34 6.03 2.22 -14.23
N TYR A 35 4.86 1.60 -14.34
CA TYR A 35 3.59 2.30 -14.53
C TYR A 35 3.09 2.76 -13.17
N CYS A 36 3.19 4.06 -12.90
CA CYS A 36 2.90 4.65 -11.61
C CYS A 36 1.41 4.97 -11.44
N LYS A 37 0.97 5.09 -10.18
CA LYS A 37 -0.44 5.38 -9.84
C LYS A 37 -0.98 6.69 -10.40
N ASP A 38 -0.09 7.65 -10.72
CA ASP A 38 -0.43 8.96 -11.28
C ASP A 38 -0.41 8.97 -12.83
N GLY A 39 -0.34 7.79 -13.45
CA GLY A 39 -0.31 7.62 -14.90
C GLY A 39 1.06 7.87 -15.53
N LYS A 40 2.09 8.24 -14.76
CA LYS A 40 3.45 8.36 -15.27
C LYS A 40 4.04 6.99 -15.54
N VAL A 41 4.85 6.91 -16.59
CA VAL A 41 5.63 5.72 -16.92
C VAL A 41 7.10 6.11 -16.80
N LEU A 42 7.84 5.37 -15.98
CA LEU A 42 9.25 5.63 -15.70
C LEU A 42 10.07 4.40 -15.99
N ASP A 43 11.25 4.58 -16.59
CA ASP A 43 12.27 3.56 -16.56
C ASP A 43 12.81 3.44 -15.11
N ILE A 44 13.05 2.23 -14.61
CA ILE A 44 13.63 2.03 -13.28
C ILE A 44 14.95 2.79 -13.09
N ARG A 45 15.72 3.01 -14.15
CA ARG A 45 16.99 3.75 -14.16
C ARG A 45 16.79 5.26 -13.92
N GLU A 46 15.59 5.77 -14.16
CA GLU A 46 15.22 7.17 -13.99
C GLU A 46 14.65 7.47 -12.59
N THR A 47 14.60 6.48 -11.69
CA THR A 47 14.11 6.69 -10.33
C THR A 47 14.95 7.74 -9.59
N THR A 48 14.29 8.77 -9.07
CA THR A 48 14.90 9.77 -8.20
C THR A 48 14.86 9.36 -6.73
N THR A 49 14.11 8.30 -6.41
CA THR A 49 13.90 7.76 -5.06
C THR A 49 14.53 6.37 -4.94
N VAL A 50 15.85 6.31 -5.08
CA VAL A 50 16.63 5.05 -5.16
C VAL A 50 16.36 4.13 -3.97
N ASP A 51 16.41 4.66 -2.75
CA ASP A 51 16.17 3.88 -1.52
C ASP A 51 14.79 3.19 -1.53
N TYR A 52 13.75 3.91 -1.93
CA TYR A 52 12.39 3.38 -2.05
C TYR A 52 12.30 2.29 -3.13
N THR A 53 12.88 2.54 -4.31
CA THR A 53 12.86 1.57 -5.41
C THR A 53 13.60 0.29 -5.05
N PHE A 54 14.78 0.37 -4.44
CA PHE A 54 15.54 -0.80 -4.04
C PHE A 54 14.92 -1.52 -2.82
N SER A 55 14.29 -0.79 -1.90
CA SER A 55 13.49 -1.40 -0.83
C SER A 55 12.38 -2.30 -1.41
N ASN A 56 11.70 -1.84 -2.46
CA ASN A 56 10.70 -2.64 -3.17
C ASN A 56 11.34 -3.87 -3.86
N VAL A 57 12.49 -3.69 -4.53
CA VAL A 57 13.23 -4.82 -5.14
C VAL A 57 13.59 -5.89 -4.10
N THR A 58 13.89 -5.50 -2.86
CA THR A 58 14.21 -6.45 -1.79
C THR A 58 12.98 -7.08 -1.12
N SER A 59 11.75 -6.66 -1.50
CA SER A 59 10.52 -7.23 -0.96
C SER A 59 10.29 -8.68 -1.42
N ASP A 60 9.64 -9.45 -0.56
CA ASP A 60 9.15 -10.80 -0.80
C ASP A 60 7.63 -10.85 -1.07
N GLU A 61 6.98 -9.69 -1.21
CA GLU A 61 5.53 -9.54 -1.28
C GLU A 61 4.99 -9.34 -2.71
N TRP A 62 5.83 -9.48 -3.74
CA TRP A 62 5.40 -9.24 -5.13
C TRP A 62 4.25 -10.17 -5.57
N ILE A 63 3.29 -9.63 -6.33
CA ILE A 63 2.13 -10.34 -6.87
C ILE A 63 1.94 -10.01 -8.36
N LEU A 64 1.18 -10.84 -9.07
CA LEU A 64 0.73 -10.50 -10.42
C LEU A 64 -0.22 -9.30 -10.35
N ALA A 65 -0.05 -8.36 -11.27
CA ALA A 65 -0.93 -7.22 -11.45
C ALA A 65 -2.02 -7.57 -12.48
N ASP A 66 -3.28 -7.33 -12.14
CA ASP A 66 -4.43 -7.53 -13.01
C ASP A 66 -5.47 -6.39 -12.86
N ALA A 67 -6.57 -6.50 -13.60
CA ALA A 67 -7.63 -5.50 -13.60
C ALA A 67 -8.43 -5.44 -12.28
N GLU A 68 -8.31 -6.44 -11.40
CA GLU A 68 -9.03 -6.47 -10.12
C GLU A 68 -8.20 -5.85 -9.00
N ASN A 69 -6.89 -6.10 -8.98
CA ASN A 69 -6.02 -5.72 -7.88
C ASN A 69 -5.17 -4.46 -8.14
N THR A 70 -5.22 -3.89 -9.35
CA THR A 70 -4.35 -2.78 -9.75
C THR A 70 -5.13 -1.53 -10.12
N PRO A 71 -5.06 -0.45 -9.32
CA PRO A 71 -5.74 0.82 -9.57
C PRO A 71 -5.54 1.43 -10.95
N VAL A 72 -4.31 1.46 -11.49
CA VAL A 72 -4.07 1.99 -12.86
C VAL A 72 -4.74 1.15 -13.96
N LEU A 73 -5.22 -0.05 -13.63
CA LEU A 73 -5.97 -0.95 -14.52
C LEU A 73 -7.49 -0.98 -14.19
N GLY A 74 -7.95 -0.14 -13.26
CA GLY A 74 -9.36 -0.05 -12.84
C GLY A 74 -9.72 -0.87 -11.58
N GLY A 75 -8.75 -1.57 -10.98
CA GLY A 75 -8.93 -2.38 -9.79
C GLY A 75 -8.72 -1.62 -8.47
N GLU A 76 -8.57 -2.36 -7.38
CA GLU A 76 -8.30 -1.82 -6.05
C GLU A 76 -7.04 -2.46 -5.43
N ALA A 77 -6.15 -1.63 -4.89
CA ALA A 77 -4.98 -2.11 -4.17
C ALA A 77 -5.38 -2.49 -2.74
N LEU A 78 -5.47 -3.80 -2.49
CA LEU A 78 -5.70 -4.36 -1.16
C LEU A 78 -4.40 -4.92 -0.59
N PHE A 79 -4.26 -4.86 0.73
CA PHE A 79 -3.07 -5.30 1.45
C PHE A 79 -3.40 -5.81 2.86
N GLY A 80 -2.42 -6.47 3.47
CA GLY A 80 -2.51 -7.00 4.83
C GLY A 80 -2.39 -5.93 5.91
N PHE A 81 -2.72 -6.33 7.14
CA PHE A 81 -2.65 -5.42 8.29
C PHE A 81 -1.21 -4.99 8.63
N ASP A 82 -0.21 -5.84 8.36
CA ASP A 82 1.20 -5.50 8.58
C ASP A 82 1.62 -4.28 7.73
N GLU A 83 1.21 -4.26 6.46
CA GLU A 83 1.41 -3.16 5.53
C GLU A 83 0.56 -1.95 5.93
N ALA A 84 -0.69 -2.17 6.34
CA ALA A 84 -1.55 -1.13 6.90
C ALA A 84 -0.89 -0.43 8.10
N MET A 85 -0.26 -1.20 9.00
CA MET A 85 0.45 -0.66 10.15
C MET A 85 1.71 0.12 9.77
N LYS A 86 2.45 -0.29 8.73
CA LYS A 86 3.58 0.50 8.19
C LYS A 86 3.10 1.89 7.74
N TYR A 87 1.94 1.97 7.09
CA TYR A 87 1.35 3.24 6.66
C TYR A 87 0.77 4.07 7.81
N LEU A 88 0.11 3.45 8.78
CA LEU A 88 -0.38 4.12 9.98
C LEU A 88 0.77 4.75 10.79
N LYS A 89 1.91 4.07 10.91
CA LYS A 89 3.12 4.64 11.55
C LYS A 89 3.66 5.88 10.82
N ARG A 90 3.31 6.08 9.56
CA ARG A 90 3.65 7.24 8.73
C ARG A 90 2.55 8.29 8.71
N GLY A 91 1.46 8.09 9.45
CA GLY A 91 0.30 8.98 9.49
C GLY A 91 -0.62 8.88 8.28
N ILE A 92 -0.48 7.84 7.46
CA ILE A 92 -1.35 7.62 6.29
C ILE A 92 -2.58 6.82 6.74
N PRO A 93 -3.81 7.37 6.60
CA PRO A 93 -5.03 6.68 7.00
C PRO A 93 -5.32 5.45 6.14
N VAL A 94 -5.88 4.41 6.77
CA VAL A 94 -6.26 3.15 6.13
C VAL A 94 -7.64 2.71 6.60
N ARG A 95 -8.28 1.84 5.84
CA ARG A 95 -9.57 1.24 6.19
C ARG A 95 -9.72 -0.14 5.59
N ARG A 96 -10.67 -0.91 6.11
CA ARG A 96 -11.09 -2.17 5.47
C ARG A 96 -12.08 -1.90 4.35
N LYS A 97 -11.99 -2.68 3.27
CA LYS A 97 -12.93 -2.63 2.14
C LYS A 97 -14.38 -2.86 2.57
N ALA A 98 -14.60 -3.76 3.53
CA ALA A 98 -15.93 -4.09 4.04
C ALA A 98 -16.58 -2.99 4.90
N TRP A 99 -15.84 -1.97 5.33
CA TRP A 99 -16.37 -0.89 6.16
C TRP A 99 -17.09 0.17 5.32
N GLN A 100 -17.81 1.07 5.98
CA GLN A 100 -18.38 2.24 5.30
C GLN A 100 -17.28 3.22 4.85
N PRO A 101 -17.49 3.98 3.76
CA PRO A 101 -16.49 4.90 3.22
C PRO A 101 -15.94 5.93 4.20
N ASP A 102 -16.77 6.39 5.13
CA ASP A 102 -16.40 7.39 6.13
C ASP A 102 -15.61 6.81 7.31
N VAL A 103 -15.55 5.47 7.45
CA VAL A 103 -14.88 4.80 8.58
C VAL A 103 -13.43 4.52 8.23
N LYS A 104 -12.51 5.20 8.89
CA LYS A 104 -11.06 5.05 8.69
C LYS A 104 -10.27 5.01 9.99
N ILE A 105 -9.17 4.26 9.99
CA ILE A 105 -8.19 4.26 11.08
C ILE A 105 -7.15 5.33 10.78
N CYS A 106 -6.87 6.12 11.79
CA CYS A 106 -5.89 7.20 11.77
C CYS A 106 -4.94 7.06 12.96
N THR A 107 -3.78 7.68 12.83
CA THR A 107 -2.78 7.77 13.91
C THR A 107 -2.77 9.20 14.43
N GLN A 108 -2.91 9.36 15.75
CA GLN A 108 -2.60 10.62 16.41
C GLN A 108 -1.14 10.58 16.86
N PHE A 109 -0.34 11.53 16.40
CA PHE A 109 0.96 11.81 16.97
C PHE A 109 0.81 12.91 18.03
N PRO A 110 1.31 12.72 19.26
CA PRO A 110 1.24 13.74 20.30
C PRO A 110 1.94 15.04 19.91
N ASP A 111 1.34 16.15 20.30
CA ASP A 111 1.86 17.52 20.23
C ASP A 111 1.69 18.23 21.59
N GLU A 112 2.04 19.52 21.65
CA GLU A 112 1.95 20.33 22.87
C GLU A 112 0.51 20.47 23.43
N HIS A 113 -0.51 20.17 22.62
CA HIS A 113 -1.91 20.23 23.00
C HIS A 113 -2.52 18.85 23.28
N SER A 114 -1.73 17.78 23.14
CA SER A 114 -2.18 16.40 23.29
C SER A 114 -2.21 15.95 24.75
N LYS A 115 -3.28 15.25 25.14
CA LYS A 115 -3.37 14.62 26.47
C LYS A 115 -2.57 13.33 26.58
N MET A 116 -2.50 12.59 25.48
CA MET A 116 -1.73 11.33 25.39
C MET A 116 -0.30 11.65 24.98
N THR A 117 0.66 10.95 25.58
CA THR A 117 2.10 11.20 25.38
C THR A 117 2.76 10.23 24.40
N ALA A 118 2.06 9.19 23.96
CA ALA A 118 2.52 8.23 22.96
C ALA A 118 1.58 8.24 21.74
N PRO A 119 2.08 7.91 20.53
CA PRO A 119 1.22 7.72 19.37
C PRO A 119 0.18 6.63 19.60
N TYR A 120 -1.04 6.86 19.12
CA TYR A 120 -2.14 5.91 19.26
C TYR A 120 -3.06 5.92 18.04
N LEU A 121 -3.78 4.81 17.86
CA LEU A 121 -4.75 4.66 16.80
C LEU A 121 -6.14 5.10 17.27
N TYR A 122 -6.87 5.74 16.37
CA TYR A 122 -8.27 6.08 16.56
C TYR A 122 -9.05 5.81 15.27
N VAL A 123 -10.33 5.52 15.42
CA VAL A 123 -11.26 5.46 14.30
C VAL A 123 -11.90 6.83 14.13
N GLU A 124 -11.95 7.32 12.90
CA GLU A 124 -12.71 8.49 12.48
C GLU A 124 -13.91 8.02 11.66
N SER A 125 -15.07 8.62 11.92
CA SER A 125 -16.31 8.42 11.15
C SER A 125 -17.21 9.64 11.28
N ARG A 126 -18.39 9.61 10.66
CA ARG A 126 -19.45 10.61 10.85
C ARG A 126 -19.88 10.82 12.32
N PHE A 127 -19.56 9.88 13.22
CA PHE A 127 -19.86 9.98 14.65
C PHE A 127 -18.73 10.61 15.48
N GLY A 128 -17.65 11.03 14.84
CA GLY A 128 -16.49 11.64 15.48
C GLY A 128 -15.30 10.67 15.59
N ARG A 129 -14.40 10.99 16.52
CA ARG A 129 -13.13 10.28 16.74
C ARG A 129 -13.15 9.51 18.04
N VAL A 130 -12.83 8.23 17.98
CA VAL A 130 -12.83 7.34 19.16
C VAL A 130 -11.55 6.52 19.17
N PRO A 131 -10.88 6.33 20.32
CA PRO A 131 -9.74 5.42 20.42
C PRO A 131 -10.09 4.06 19.83
N TRP A 132 -9.18 3.48 19.06
CA TRP A 132 -9.40 2.21 18.37
C TRP A 132 -8.35 1.18 18.77
N LYS A 133 -8.79 -0.07 18.88
CA LYS A 133 -7.95 -1.22 19.14
C LYS A 133 -8.33 -2.31 18.13
N GLU A 134 -7.32 -2.84 17.46
CA GLU A 134 -7.48 -3.93 16.51
C GLU A 134 -7.93 -5.22 17.20
N THR A 135 -8.77 -5.98 16.49
CA THR A 135 -9.11 -7.35 16.81
C THR A 135 -8.18 -8.32 16.09
N MET A 136 -8.04 -9.53 16.61
CA MET A 136 -7.28 -10.58 15.92
C MET A 136 -7.83 -10.84 14.51
N VAL A 137 -9.16 -10.82 14.34
CA VAL A 137 -9.78 -11.01 13.02
C VAL A 137 -9.31 -9.94 12.04
N GLU A 138 -9.31 -8.67 12.44
CA GLU A 138 -8.84 -7.56 11.60
C GLU A 138 -7.35 -7.68 11.24
N MET A 139 -6.52 -8.17 12.16
CA MET A 139 -5.09 -8.40 11.91
C MET A 139 -4.82 -9.47 10.85
N PHE A 140 -5.70 -10.46 10.72
CA PHE A 140 -5.57 -11.55 9.73
C PHE A 140 -6.31 -11.27 8.41
N ASN A 141 -6.93 -10.09 8.25
CA ASN A 141 -7.55 -9.73 6.98
C ASN A 141 -6.55 -9.11 6.00
N GLU A 142 -6.77 -9.38 4.72
CA GLU A 142 -5.98 -8.88 3.57
C GLU A 142 -6.75 -7.84 2.75
N ASP A 143 -7.86 -7.31 3.31
CA ASP A 143 -8.77 -6.37 2.66
C ASP A 143 -8.56 -4.91 3.10
N TRP A 144 -7.35 -4.57 3.55
CA TRP A 144 -7.01 -3.19 3.90
C TRP A 144 -6.66 -2.39 2.66
N MET A 145 -7.05 -1.11 2.68
CA MET A 145 -6.80 -0.15 1.63
C MET A 145 -6.52 1.23 2.22
N PHE A 146 -5.93 2.12 1.43
CA PHE A 146 -5.81 3.52 1.82
C PHE A 146 -7.20 4.15 1.98
N ALA A 147 -7.34 5.01 2.98
CA ALA A 147 -8.54 5.83 3.15
C ALA A 147 -8.30 7.22 2.55
N GLU A 148 -9.32 7.74 1.86
CA GLU A 148 -9.34 9.09 1.30
C GLU A 148 -9.68 10.16 2.37
#